data_AF-A0A958XYN0-F1
#
_entry.id   AF-A0A958XYN0-F1
#
_cell.length_a   1.000
_cell.length_b   1.000
_cell.length_c   1.000
_cell.angle_alpha   90.00
_cell.angle_beta   90.00
_cell.angle_gamma   90.00
#
_symmetry.space_group_name_H-M   'P 1'
#
loop_
_entity.id
_entity.type
_entity.pdbx_description
1 polymer ?
#
loop_
_entity_poly.entity_id
_entity_poly.type
_entity_poly.pdbx_seq_one_letter_code
_entity_poly.pdbx_strand_id
1 'polypeptide(L)' 'MKRIIVAIDGLSSCGKSTLAKGLAKSLHYAYLDTGAM' A
#
# COMPACT_ATOMS: atom_id res chain seq x y z
N MET A 1 14.58 15.29 5.25
CA MET A 1 13.72 15.02 4.07
C MET A 1 12.33 14.65 4.56
N LYS A 2 11.27 15.12 3.90
CA LYS A 2 9.88 14.84 4.32
C LYS A 2 9.47 13.47 3.79
N ARG A 3 9.08 12.55 4.67
CA ARG A 3 8.55 11.24 4.27
C ARG A 3 7.08 11.40 3.87
N ILE A 4 6.73 10.91 2.68
CA ILE A 4 5.34 10.86 2.22
C ILE A 4 4.78 9.51 2.67
N ILE A 5 3.59 9.52 3.27
CA ILE A 5 2.86 8.32 3.66
C ILE A 5 1.65 8.23 2.74
N VAL A 6 1.48 7.10 2.06
CA VAL A 6 0.36 6.84 1.15
C VAL A 6 -0.53 5.78 1.79
N ALA A 7 -1.77 6.15 2.11
CA ALA A 7 -2.79 5.23 2.57
C ALA A 7 -3.65 4.79 1.37
N ILE A 8 -3.86 3.48 1.22
CA ILE A 8 -4.76 2.91 0.20
C ILE A 8 -5.92 2.24 0.91
N ASP A 9 -7.11 2.83 0.80
CA ASP A 9 -8.33 2.38 1.45
C ASP A 9 -9.46 2.12 0.44
N GLY A 10 -10.45 1.34 0.85
CA GLY A 10 -11.62 0.98 0.04
C GLY A 10 -12.24 -0.36 0.44
N LEU A 11 -13.30 -0.77 -0.26
CA LEU A 11 -14.09 -1.97 0.04
C LEU A 11 -13.26 -3.27 0.03
N SER A 12 -13.71 -4.27 0.79
CA SER A 12 -13.08 -5.60 0.85
C SER A 12 -13.05 -6.28 -0.52
N SER A 13 -12.02 -7.09 -0.80
CA SER A 13 -11.85 -7.86 -2.04
C SER A 13 -11.64 -7.03 -3.33
N CYS A 14 -11.34 -5.73 -3.25
CA CYS A 14 -11.06 -4.88 -4.41
C CYS A 14 -9.58 -4.84 -4.86
N GLY A 15 -8.71 -5.74 -4.37
CA GLY A 15 -7.30 -5.80 -4.80
C GLY A 15 -6.37 -4.74 -4.22
N LYS A 16 -6.76 -4.06 -3.13
CA LYS A 16 -5.98 -2.99 -2.48
C LYS A 16 -4.56 -3.40 -2.10
N SER A 17 -4.39 -4.55 -1.43
CA SER A 17 -3.07 -5.07 -1.04
C SER A 17 -2.19 -5.37 -2.24
N THR A 18 -2.76 -5.91 -3.32
CA THR A 18 -2.05 -6.16 -4.58
C THR A 18 -1.56 -4.86 -5.22
N LEU A 19 -2.43 -3.85 -5.32
CA LEU A 19 -2.07 -2.53 -5.84
C LEU A 19 -0.99 -1.86 -4.99
N ALA A 20 -1.18 -1.82 -3.67
CA ALA A 20 -0.26 -1.20 -2.73
C ALA A 20 1.14 -1.83 -2.79
N LYS A 21 1.22 -3.16 -2.86
CA LYS A 21 2.48 -3.90 -3.00
C LYS A 21 3.19 -3.59 -4.33
N GLY A 22 2.42 -3.54 -5.42
CA GLY A 22 2.96 -3.18 -6.75
C GLY A 22 3.47 -1.74 -6.80
N LEU A 23 2.67 -0.80 -6.29
CA LEU A 23 3.02 0.63 -6.22
C LEU A 23 4.27 0.86 -5.38
N ALA A 24 4.35 0.23 -4.20
CA ALA A 24 5.51 0.33 -3.32
C ALA A 24 6.79 -0.18 -3.99
N LYS A 25 6.71 -1.30 -4.72
CA LYS A 25 7.84 -1.84 -5.49
C LYS A 25 8.28 -0.88 -6.60
N SER A 26 7.34 -0.31 -7.35
CA SER A 26 7.64 0.59 -8.47
C SER A 26 8.18 1.96 -8.05
N LEU A 27 7.77 2.46 -6.88
CA LEU A 27 8.16 3.78 -6.38
C LEU A 27 9.25 3.73 -5.31
N HIS A 28 9.76 2.53 -4.97
CA HIS A 28 10.72 2.31 -3.89
C HIS A 28 10.23 2.77 -2.50
N TYR A 29 8.94 2.54 -2.22
CA TYR A 29 8.35 2.75 -0.90
C TYR A 29 8.36 1.45 -0.09
N ALA A 30 8.36 1.59 1.24
CA ALA A 30 8.03 0.48 2.11
C ALA A 30 6.53 0.16 2.01
N TYR A 31 6.20 -1.13 1.99
CA TYR A 31 4.82 -1.62 1.98
C TYR A 31 4.41 -2.12 3.36
N LEU A 32 3.21 -1.74 3.80
CA LEU A 32 2.58 -2.19 5.03
C LEU A 32 1.16 -2.66 4.70
N ASP A 33 0.81 -3.91 5.04
CA ASP A 33 -0.55 -4.43 4.93
C ASP A 33 -1.20 -4.46 6.32
N THR A 34 -2.38 -3.85 6.46
CA THR A 34 -3.18 -3.89 7.69
C THR A 34 -4.13 -5.08 7.75
N GLY A 35 -4.39 -5.74 6.62
CA GLY A 35 -5.33 -6.87 6.53
C GLY A 35 -4.76 -8.21 7.01
N ALA A 36 -3.46 -8.29 7.29
CA ALA A 36 -2.77 -9.47 7.82
C ALA A 36 -2.31 -9.29 9.28
N MET A 37 -2.84 -8.28 9.96
CA MET A 37 -2.68 -8.04 11.40
C MET A 37 -3.78 -8.73 12.20
#